data_AF-A0A2E8HGT0-F1
#
_entry.id   AF-A0A2E8HGT0-F1
#
_cell.length_a   1.000
_cell.length_b   1.000
_cell.length_c   1.000
_cell.angle_alpha   90.00
_cell.angle_beta   90.00
_cell.angle_gamma   90.00
#
_symmetry.space_group_name_H-M   'P 1'
#
loop_
_entity.id
_entity.type
_entity.pdbx_description
1 polymer ?
#
loop_
_entity_poly.entity_id
_entity_poly.type
_entity_poly.pdbx_seq_one_letter_code
_entity_poly.pdbx_strand_id
1 'polypeptide(L)'
;MHTSTVLASGDFTFRASNGTDRAFGDFFPDYSPQDRTAVVCCQPDLAVAAAGPALLATATAFYDVLRHRGQPFFDYPLHFAFLGSDPRVTDLPDGEETHGAPWGNLDVWPETQWVPVPSTADGMLREVYRYQVNRLLWPAGLVVDGECERPLPAYARRLLGSRLKSVYTYGGDSDNIELTISERAAEIVTKSLGHLPGWQQDEDLPRTVGYQRLVTDPFLASMEGCFSNGN
;
A
#
# COMPACT_ATOMS: atom_id res chain seq x y z
N MET A 1 11.92 -5.95 13.42
CA MET A 1 10.52 -6.16 13.85
C MET A 1 10.11 -5.22 14.99
N HIS A 2 10.19 -3.91 14.81
CA HIS A 2 9.93 -2.92 15.87
C HIS A 2 8.43 -2.75 16.19
N THR A 3 7.58 -2.80 15.17
CA THR A 3 6.13 -2.57 15.27
C THR A 3 5.39 -3.67 16.05
N SER A 4 5.83 -4.94 15.92
CA SER A 4 5.20 -6.11 16.55
C SER A 4 5.07 -6.03 18.08
N THR A 5 5.93 -5.23 18.73
CA THR A 5 5.98 -5.03 20.19
C THR A 5 5.40 -3.69 20.64
N VAL A 6 5.17 -2.77 19.70
CA VAL A 6 4.78 -1.37 19.98
C VAL A 6 3.30 -1.12 19.68
N LEU A 7 2.76 -1.78 18.66
CA LEU A 7 1.40 -1.60 18.16
C LEU A 7 0.49 -2.77 18.52
N ALA A 8 -0.77 -2.46 18.79
CA ALA A 8 -1.86 -3.40 18.99
C ALA A 8 -3.09 -2.95 18.19
N SER A 9 -4.07 -3.85 18.01
CA SER A 9 -5.29 -3.53 17.24
C SER A 9 -6.02 -2.28 17.73
N GLY A 10 -5.97 -1.96 19.03
CA GLY A 10 -6.53 -0.74 19.61
C GLY A 10 -5.84 0.57 19.19
N ASP A 11 -4.71 0.51 18.48
CA ASP A 11 -4.06 1.69 17.90
C ASP A 11 -4.70 2.16 16.59
N PHE A 12 -5.73 1.44 16.11
CA PHE A 12 -6.41 1.70 14.84
C PHE A 12 -7.92 1.77 15.06
N THR A 13 -8.52 2.89 14.68
CA THR A 13 -9.98 3.07 14.64
C THR A 13 -10.40 3.28 13.20
N PHE A 14 -11.42 2.56 12.77
CA PHE A 14 -11.90 2.68 11.41
C PHE A 14 -13.35 3.16 11.38
N ARG A 15 -13.66 4.09 10.48
CA ARG A 15 -14.98 4.69 10.33
C ARG A 15 -15.43 4.72 8.87
N ALA A 16 -16.71 4.53 8.65
CA ALA A 16 -17.33 4.89 7.38
C ALA A 16 -17.52 6.41 7.32
N SER A 17 -17.62 6.98 6.11
CA SER A 17 -17.81 8.42 5.91
C SER A 17 -19.07 9.02 6.56
N ASN A 18 -20.03 8.18 6.97
CA ASN A 18 -21.18 8.60 7.76
C ASN A 18 -20.89 8.66 9.28
N GLY A 19 -19.62 8.54 9.70
CA GLY A 19 -19.17 8.56 11.08
C GLY A 19 -19.37 7.26 11.87
N THR A 20 -19.85 6.18 11.23
CA THR A 20 -20.08 4.90 11.92
C THR A 20 -18.77 4.13 12.09
N ASP A 21 -18.41 3.79 13.33
CA ASP A 21 -17.29 2.90 13.63
C ASP A 21 -17.48 1.52 12.98
N ARG A 22 -16.42 0.94 12.40
CA ARG A 22 -16.41 -0.46 11.95
C ARG A 22 -15.19 -1.22 12.44
N ALA A 23 -15.28 -2.54 12.36
CA ALA A 23 -14.19 -3.43 12.69
C ALA A 23 -13.18 -3.51 11.54
N PHE A 24 -11.94 -3.89 11.84
CA PHE A 24 -10.91 -4.17 10.84
C PHE A 24 -11.41 -5.08 9.70
N GLY A 25 -12.20 -6.11 10.00
CA GLY A 25 -12.74 -7.04 9.00
C GLY A 25 -13.74 -6.42 8.02
N ASP A 26 -14.37 -5.30 8.36
CA ASP A 26 -15.24 -4.57 7.43
C ASP A 26 -14.41 -3.83 6.36
N PHE A 27 -13.22 -3.37 6.76
CA PHE A 27 -12.25 -2.69 5.90
C PHE A 27 -11.28 -3.66 5.22
N PHE A 28 -11.01 -4.83 5.78
CA PHE A 28 -10.17 -5.86 5.17
C PHE A 28 -10.92 -7.19 5.22
N PRO A 29 -12.01 -7.34 4.44
CA PRO A 29 -12.78 -8.57 4.44
C PRO A 29 -11.92 -9.73 3.96
N ASP A 30 -12.16 -10.88 4.57
CA ASP A 30 -11.45 -12.14 4.32
C ASP A 30 -9.92 -12.00 4.43
N TYR A 31 -9.48 -11.14 5.36
CA TYR A 31 -8.06 -10.97 5.68
C TYR A 31 -7.45 -12.28 6.14
N SER A 32 -6.27 -12.56 5.59
CA SER A 32 -5.46 -13.71 5.92
C SER A 32 -4.01 -13.26 6.09
N PRO A 33 -3.26 -13.84 7.05
CA PRO A 33 -1.82 -13.58 7.19
C PRO A 33 -0.97 -13.94 5.96
N GLN A 34 -1.54 -14.67 5.00
CA GLN A 34 -0.91 -15.02 3.72
C GLN A 34 -1.25 -14.02 2.60
N ASP A 35 -2.06 -13.00 2.89
CA ASP A 35 -2.37 -11.95 1.93
C ASP A 35 -1.12 -11.16 1.55
N ARG A 36 -1.07 -10.82 0.27
CA ARG A 36 0.01 -10.06 -0.37
C ARG A 36 -0.50 -8.65 -0.58
N THR A 37 -0.10 -7.75 0.31
CA THR A 37 -0.53 -6.35 0.28
C THR A 37 0.53 -5.52 -0.42
N ALA A 38 0.17 -4.73 -1.42
CA ALA A 38 1.10 -3.80 -2.04
C ALA A 38 0.61 -2.36 -1.94
N VAL A 39 1.57 -1.45 -1.79
CA VAL A 39 1.40 -0.02 -2.01
C VAL A 39 2.10 0.35 -3.32
N VAL A 40 1.39 1.09 -4.16
CA VAL A 40 1.96 1.72 -5.34
C VAL A 40 2.34 3.14 -4.98
N CYS A 41 3.61 3.50 -5.08
CA CYS A 41 4.14 4.78 -4.63
C CYS A 41 4.65 5.61 -5.81
N CYS A 42 3.88 6.60 -6.28
CA CYS A 42 4.35 7.56 -7.27
C CYS A 42 4.92 8.85 -6.64
N GLN A 43 4.51 9.16 -5.41
CA GLN A 43 4.94 10.31 -4.62
C GLN A 43 5.24 9.82 -3.20
N PRO A 44 6.52 9.67 -2.81
CA PRO A 44 6.89 9.00 -1.56
C PRO A 44 6.34 9.63 -0.29
N ASP A 45 6.33 10.95 -0.20
CA ASP A 45 5.78 11.73 0.91
C ASP A 45 4.28 11.45 1.10
N LEU A 46 3.49 11.62 0.04
CA LEU A 46 2.05 11.33 0.04
C LEU A 46 1.78 9.86 0.33
N ALA A 47 2.53 8.95 -0.30
CA ALA A 47 2.32 7.51 -0.16
C ALA A 47 2.64 7.03 1.26
N VAL A 48 3.73 7.49 1.87
CA VAL A 48 4.06 7.14 3.26
C VAL A 48 3.02 7.69 4.22
N ALA A 49 2.63 8.97 4.07
CA ALA A 49 1.64 9.61 4.95
C ALA A 49 0.25 8.97 4.82
N ALA A 50 -0.19 8.68 3.58
CA ALA A 50 -1.54 8.21 3.32
C ALA A 50 -1.69 6.68 3.35
N ALA A 51 -0.71 5.91 2.86
CA ALA A 51 -0.81 4.45 2.82
C ALA A 51 -0.15 3.77 4.05
N GLY A 52 0.79 4.44 4.71
CA GLY A 52 1.48 3.94 5.91
C GLY A 52 0.54 3.48 7.02
N PRO A 53 -0.52 4.25 7.38
CA PRO A 53 -1.49 3.83 8.38
C PRO A 53 -2.17 2.48 8.05
N ALA A 54 -2.57 2.26 6.80
CA ALA A 54 -3.16 1.00 6.36
C ALA A 54 -2.17 -0.16 6.42
N LEU A 55 -0.90 0.05 6.02
CA LEU A 55 0.16 -0.95 6.14
C LEU A 55 0.42 -1.34 7.60
N LEU A 56 0.50 -0.37 8.51
CA LEU A 56 0.68 -0.63 9.95
C LEU A 56 -0.51 -1.38 10.53
N ALA A 57 -1.73 -1.07 10.11
CA ALA A 57 -2.93 -1.77 10.52
C ALA A 57 -2.91 -3.25 10.07
N THR A 58 -2.56 -3.51 8.80
CA THR A 58 -2.47 -4.90 8.29
C THR A 58 -1.30 -5.67 8.87
N ALA A 59 -0.17 -5.01 9.15
CA ALA A 59 0.95 -5.60 9.87
C ALA A 59 0.57 -5.96 11.30
N THR A 60 -0.17 -5.08 11.98
CA THR A 60 -0.65 -5.34 13.35
C THR A 60 -1.60 -6.54 13.38
N ALA A 61 -2.54 -6.62 12.43
CA ALA A 61 -3.42 -7.79 12.29
C ALA A 61 -2.65 -9.09 12.03
N PHE A 62 -1.57 -9.04 11.24
CA PHE A 62 -0.67 -10.17 11.05
C PHE A 62 0.00 -10.59 12.37
N TYR A 63 0.60 -9.65 13.09
CA TYR A 63 1.29 -9.93 14.34
C TYR A 63 0.35 -10.33 15.48
N ASP A 64 -0.91 -9.86 15.51
CA ASP A 64 -1.92 -10.32 16.45
C ASP A 64 -2.15 -11.84 16.33
N VAL A 65 -2.20 -12.37 15.09
CA VAL A 65 -2.31 -13.82 14.84
C VAL A 65 -1.08 -14.57 15.38
N LEU A 66 0.13 -14.03 15.18
CA LEU A 66 1.35 -14.66 15.67
C LEU A 66 1.45 -14.61 17.20
N ARG A 67 1.13 -13.46 17.81
CA ARG A 67 1.08 -13.28 19.26
C ARG A 67 0.09 -14.25 19.91
N HIS A 68 -1.07 -14.49 19.27
CA HIS A 68 -2.05 -15.46 19.77
C HIS A 68 -1.55 -16.92 19.79
N ARG A 69 -0.55 -17.26 18.96
CA ARG A 69 0.10 -18.59 19.00
C ARG A 69 1.02 -18.76 20.21
N GLY A 70 1.39 -17.68 20.89
CA GLY A 70 2.14 -17.69 22.15
C GLY A 70 3.60 -18.14 22.05
N GLN A 71 4.17 -18.19 20.84
CA GLN A 71 5.58 -18.55 20.60
C GLN A 71 6.35 -17.34 20.06
N PRO A 72 7.66 -17.24 20.28
CA PRO A 72 8.51 -16.28 19.57
C PRO A 72 8.39 -16.46 18.06
N PHE A 73 8.38 -15.36 17.31
CA PHE A 73 8.27 -15.36 15.85
C PHE A 73 9.26 -14.38 15.22
N PHE A 74 9.66 -14.69 14.00
CA PHE A 74 10.55 -13.86 13.17
C PHE A 74 9.97 -13.62 11.77
N ASP A 75 8.68 -13.91 11.60
CA ASP A 75 7.93 -13.76 10.36
C ASP A 75 7.48 -12.31 10.15
N TYR A 76 7.41 -11.89 8.89
CA TYR A 76 6.93 -10.56 8.48
C TYR A 76 5.69 -10.71 7.59
N PRO A 77 4.79 -9.73 7.58
CA PRO A 77 3.69 -9.72 6.62
C PRO A 77 4.24 -9.66 5.18
N LEU A 78 3.51 -10.22 4.22
CA LEU A 78 3.88 -10.16 2.80
C LEU A 78 3.45 -8.82 2.21
N HIS A 79 4.12 -7.75 2.63
CA HIS A 79 3.93 -6.41 2.09
C HIS A 79 4.86 -6.16 0.89
N PHE A 80 4.50 -5.24 0.00
CA PHE A 80 5.34 -4.83 -1.12
C PHE A 80 5.19 -3.33 -1.33
N ALA A 81 6.28 -2.65 -1.68
CA ALA A 81 6.25 -1.25 -2.09
C ALA A 81 6.74 -1.16 -3.53
N PHE A 82 5.86 -0.76 -4.45
CA PHE A 82 6.21 -0.52 -5.84
C PHE A 82 6.57 0.96 -5.99
N LEU A 83 7.86 1.23 -6.04
CA LEU A 83 8.46 2.54 -5.94
C LEU A 83 8.61 3.14 -7.33
N GLY A 84 7.85 4.19 -7.59
CA GLY A 84 7.90 4.96 -8.81
C GLY A 84 9.29 5.52 -9.04
N SER A 85 9.98 5.01 -10.05
CA SER A 85 11.16 5.63 -10.62
C SER A 85 10.73 6.56 -11.75
N ASP A 86 11.17 7.82 -11.72
CA ASP A 86 11.11 8.66 -12.91
C ASP A 86 12.20 8.17 -13.88
N PRO A 87 11.85 7.61 -15.05
CA PRO A 87 12.84 7.12 -16.02
C PRO A 87 13.73 8.24 -16.59
N ARG A 88 13.39 9.51 -16.37
CA ARG A 88 14.18 10.69 -16.78
C ARG A 88 15.19 11.12 -15.72
N VAL A 89 15.07 10.62 -14.49
CA VAL A 89 15.99 10.89 -13.39
C VAL A 89 16.95 9.71 -13.29
N THR A 90 18.09 9.81 -13.96
CA THR A 90 19.17 8.80 -13.92
C THR A 90 20.06 8.95 -12.70
N ASP A 91 20.02 10.11 -12.05
CA ASP A 91 20.86 10.48 -10.91
C ASP A 91 20.01 10.53 -9.65
N LEU A 92 19.50 9.37 -9.23
CA LEU A 92 19.05 9.22 -7.85
C LEU A 92 20.31 9.17 -6.96
N PRO A 93 20.33 9.85 -5.80
CA PRO A 93 21.44 9.71 -4.85
C PRO A 93 21.66 8.23 -4.57
N ASP A 94 22.90 7.74 -4.75
CA ASP A 94 23.23 6.32 -4.69
C ASP A 94 22.63 5.62 -3.45
N GLY A 95 21.88 4.54 -3.69
CA GLY A 95 21.44 3.56 -2.68
C GLY A 95 19.99 3.11 -2.80
N GLU A 96 19.75 1.80 -3.01
CA GLU A 96 18.43 1.14 -2.81
C GLU A 96 17.90 1.41 -1.38
N GLU A 97 18.82 1.53 -0.42
CA GLU A 97 18.55 1.89 0.97
C GLU A 97 17.83 3.26 1.10
N THR A 98 18.12 4.24 0.24
CA THR A 98 17.65 5.63 0.43
C THR A 98 16.18 5.83 0.06
N HIS A 99 15.68 5.09 -0.94
CA HIS A 99 14.27 5.17 -1.37
C HIS A 99 13.38 4.14 -0.68
N GLY A 100 13.95 3.01 -0.29
CA GLY A 100 13.26 1.92 0.38
C GLY A 100 13.13 2.09 1.90
N ALA A 101 14.08 2.77 2.55
CA ALA A 101 14.14 2.92 4.01
C ALA A 101 12.83 3.35 4.70
N PRO A 102 12.03 4.29 4.17
CA PRO A 102 10.73 4.63 4.76
C PRO A 102 9.85 3.39 4.94
N TRP A 103 9.78 2.53 3.91
CA TRP A 103 8.91 1.37 3.86
C TRP A 103 9.29 0.27 4.86
N GLY A 104 10.58 0.19 5.23
CA GLY A 104 11.05 -0.72 6.28
C GLY A 104 10.42 -0.43 7.65
N ASN A 105 10.17 0.85 7.98
CA ASN A 105 9.47 1.23 9.22
C ASN A 105 7.97 0.89 9.19
N LEU A 106 7.42 0.60 8.02
CA LEU A 106 6.01 0.27 7.78
C LEU A 106 5.79 -1.24 7.55
N ASP A 107 6.74 -2.08 7.98
CA ASP A 107 6.74 -3.54 7.80
C ASP A 107 6.69 -3.98 6.33
N VAL A 108 7.25 -3.20 5.40
CA VAL A 108 7.62 -3.71 4.07
C VAL A 108 9.05 -4.23 4.17
N TRP A 109 9.18 -5.55 4.34
CA TRP A 109 10.47 -6.20 4.63
C TRP A 109 10.46 -7.66 4.16
N PRO A 110 11.55 -8.19 3.58
CA PRO A 110 12.88 -7.57 3.41
C PRO A 110 12.97 -6.53 2.30
N GLU A 111 14.14 -5.90 2.16
CA GLU A 111 14.44 -4.88 1.14
C GLU A 111 14.10 -5.34 -0.30
N THR A 112 14.13 -6.65 -0.55
CA THR A 112 13.70 -7.22 -1.84
C THR A 112 12.21 -7.06 -2.15
N GLN A 113 11.42 -6.54 -1.20
CA GLN A 113 10.02 -6.14 -1.38
C GLN A 113 9.86 -4.67 -1.79
N TRP A 114 10.95 -3.91 -1.84
CA TRP A 114 10.99 -2.55 -2.37
C TRP A 114 11.36 -2.64 -3.85
N VAL A 115 10.35 -2.57 -4.71
CA VAL A 115 10.52 -2.85 -6.14
C VAL A 115 10.51 -1.52 -6.88
N PRO A 116 11.61 -1.10 -7.52
CA PRO A 116 11.60 0.04 -8.43
C PRO A 116 10.78 -0.28 -9.67
N VAL A 117 9.86 0.61 -10.04
CA VAL A 117 8.93 0.44 -11.15
C VAL A 117 8.75 1.77 -11.87
N PRO A 118 8.67 1.82 -13.21
CA PRO A 118 8.24 3.04 -13.91
C PRO A 118 6.94 3.59 -13.30
N SER A 119 6.88 4.90 -13.06
CA SER A 119 5.71 5.59 -12.49
C SER A 119 4.50 5.67 -13.45
N THR A 120 4.18 4.57 -14.14
CA THR A 120 3.08 4.42 -15.09
C THR A 120 2.11 3.34 -14.61
N ALA A 121 0.83 3.46 -14.99
CA ALA A 121 -0.18 2.50 -14.58
C ALA A 121 0.14 1.06 -15.04
N ASP A 122 0.68 0.88 -16.26
CA ASP A 122 1.05 -0.44 -16.78
C ASP A 122 2.28 -1.04 -16.11
N GLY A 123 3.28 -0.21 -15.77
CA GLY A 123 4.44 -0.62 -14.98
C GLY A 123 4.02 -1.15 -13.61
N MET A 124 3.20 -0.37 -12.90
CA MET A 124 2.71 -0.72 -11.57
C MET A 124 1.82 -1.96 -11.59
N LEU A 125 0.85 -2.02 -12.52
CA LEU A 125 -0.06 -3.16 -12.64
C LEU A 125 0.67 -4.46 -13.01
N ARG A 126 1.77 -4.37 -13.76
CA ARG A 126 2.62 -5.52 -14.07
C ARG A 126 3.25 -6.13 -12.83
N GLU A 127 3.73 -5.32 -11.89
CA GLU A 127 4.27 -5.84 -10.64
C GLU A 127 3.16 -6.35 -9.70
N VAL A 128 1.98 -5.73 -9.70
CA VAL A 128 0.77 -6.29 -9.03
C VAL A 128 0.52 -7.73 -9.51
N TYR A 129 0.53 -7.94 -10.83
CA TYR A 129 0.37 -9.25 -11.44
C TYR A 129 1.53 -10.21 -11.10
N ARG A 130 2.78 -9.77 -11.26
CA ARG A 130 3.99 -10.58 -11.05
C ARG A 130 4.13 -11.08 -9.62
N TYR A 131 3.93 -10.19 -8.64
CA TYR A 131 4.02 -10.53 -7.22
C TYR A 131 2.75 -11.17 -6.66
N GLN A 132 1.71 -11.33 -7.50
CA GLN A 132 0.43 -11.93 -7.14
C GLN A 132 -0.23 -11.21 -5.96
N VAL A 133 -0.15 -9.88 -5.99
CA VAL A 133 -0.77 -9.01 -4.99
C VAL A 133 -2.28 -9.26 -4.98
N ASN A 134 -2.85 -9.37 -3.79
CA ASN A 134 -4.28 -9.58 -3.60
C ASN A 134 -4.95 -8.47 -2.78
N ARG A 135 -4.18 -7.55 -2.19
CA ARG A 135 -4.68 -6.31 -1.58
C ARG A 135 -3.83 -5.14 -2.06
N LEU A 136 -4.47 -4.10 -2.57
CA LEU A 136 -3.77 -3.02 -3.27
C LEU A 136 -4.13 -1.66 -2.67
N LEU A 137 -3.10 -0.88 -2.34
CA LEU A 137 -3.18 0.55 -2.04
C LEU A 137 -2.66 1.30 -3.27
N TRP A 138 -3.56 1.96 -3.98
CA TRP A 138 -3.32 2.59 -5.28
C TRP A 138 -3.45 4.12 -5.15
N PRO A 139 -2.54 4.93 -5.70
CA PRO A 139 -2.68 6.38 -5.65
C PRO A 139 -3.86 6.82 -6.52
N ALA A 140 -4.76 7.64 -5.98
CA ALA A 140 -5.97 8.08 -6.70
C ALA A 140 -5.64 8.82 -8.01
N GLY A 141 -4.51 9.53 -8.06
CA GLY A 141 -4.05 10.25 -9.25
C GLY A 141 -3.38 9.38 -10.32
N LEU A 142 -3.09 8.10 -10.07
CA LEU A 142 -2.48 7.23 -11.07
C LEU A 142 -3.54 6.61 -11.97
N VAL A 143 -3.65 7.16 -13.17
CA VAL A 143 -4.56 6.73 -14.23
C VAL A 143 -3.77 6.26 -15.46
N VAL A 144 -4.46 5.56 -16.36
CA VAL A 144 -3.89 5.22 -17.68
C VAL A 144 -3.88 6.49 -18.54
N ASP A 145 -2.70 7.09 -18.71
CA ASP A 145 -2.49 8.25 -19.56
C ASP A 145 -1.72 7.83 -20.82
N GLY A 146 -2.45 7.52 -21.90
CA GLY A 146 -1.88 7.13 -23.20
C GLY A 146 -1.74 5.62 -23.43
N GLU A 147 -1.00 5.27 -24.49
CA GLU A 147 -0.75 3.87 -24.88
C GLU A 147 0.25 3.21 -23.92
N CYS A 148 -0.12 2.04 -23.39
CA CYS A 148 0.77 1.26 -22.54
C CYS A 148 1.84 0.58 -23.40
N GLU A 149 3.11 0.88 -23.17
CA GLU A 149 4.24 0.34 -23.94
C GLU A 149 4.34 -1.18 -23.85
N ARG A 150 4.02 -1.71 -22.66
CA ARG A 150 4.09 -3.14 -22.37
C ARG A 150 2.76 -3.52 -21.73
N PRO A 151 1.73 -3.86 -22.51
CA PRO A 151 0.51 -4.38 -21.96
C PRO A 151 0.73 -5.78 -21.37
N LEU A 152 -0.08 -6.13 -20.36
CA LEU A 152 -0.17 -7.49 -19.83
C LEU A 152 -0.93 -8.40 -20.82
N PRO A 153 -0.69 -9.72 -20.80
CA PRO A 153 -1.52 -10.66 -21.58
C PRO A 153 -3.00 -10.54 -21.24
N ALA A 154 -3.91 -10.68 -22.22
CA ALA A 154 -5.37 -10.58 -22.02
C ALA A 154 -5.89 -11.43 -20.85
N TYR A 155 -5.33 -12.64 -20.65
CA TYR A 155 -5.72 -13.52 -19.55
C TYR A 155 -5.36 -12.98 -18.16
N ALA A 156 -4.40 -12.06 -18.05
CA ALA A 156 -3.98 -11.45 -16.79
C ALA A 156 -5.12 -10.67 -16.14
N ARG A 157 -6.00 -10.03 -16.94
CA ARG A 157 -7.22 -9.35 -16.45
C ARG A 157 -8.08 -10.30 -15.62
N ARG A 158 -8.35 -11.49 -16.16
CA ARG A 158 -9.16 -12.51 -15.46
C ARG A 158 -8.47 -13.01 -14.19
N LEU A 159 -7.15 -13.21 -14.25
CA LEU A 159 -6.38 -13.65 -13.09
C LEU A 159 -6.41 -12.61 -11.98
N LEU A 160 -6.18 -11.34 -12.30
CA LEU A 160 -6.28 -10.23 -11.35
C LEU A 160 -7.70 -10.10 -10.79
N GLY A 161 -8.74 -10.18 -11.63
CA GLY A 161 -10.13 -10.14 -11.20
C GLY A 161 -10.50 -11.25 -10.21
N SER A 162 -9.94 -12.44 -10.39
CA SER A 162 -10.15 -13.57 -9.47
C SER A 162 -9.34 -13.50 -8.17
N ARG A 163 -8.27 -12.70 -8.12
CA ARG A 163 -7.30 -12.71 -7.01
C ARG A 163 -7.33 -11.46 -6.16
N LEU A 164 -7.58 -10.28 -6.74
CA LEU A 164 -7.67 -9.04 -5.98
C LEU A 164 -8.90 -9.06 -5.08
N LYS A 165 -8.65 -9.19 -3.77
CA LYS A 165 -9.66 -9.14 -2.71
C LYS A 165 -10.12 -7.71 -2.42
N SER A 166 -9.21 -6.75 -2.52
CA SER A 166 -9.49 -5.34 -2.25
C SER A 166 -8.54 -4.41 -2.97
N VAL A 167 -9.09 -3.31 -3.49
CA VAL A 167 -8.35 -2.17 -4.00
C VAL A 167 -8.82 -0.93 -3.25
N TYR A 168 -7.88 -0.21 -2.64
CA TYR A 168 -8.10 1.06 -1.97
C TYR A 168 -7.36 2.13 -2.73
N THR A 169 -8.02 3.25 -3.00
CA THR A 169 -7.30 4.46 -3.42
C THR A 169 -6.99 5.33 -2.22
N TYR A 170 -5.85 6.03 -2.28
CA TYR A 170 -5.40 6.99 -1.29
C TYR A 170 -5.03 8.32 -1.97
N GLY A 171 -5.05 9.42 -1.21
CA GLY A 171 -4.66 10.75 -1.69
C GLY A 171 -5.62 11.39 -2.70
N GLY A 172 -6.90 11.02 -2.65
CA GLY A 172 -7.97 11.64 -3.45
C GLY A 172 -9.04 12.27 -2.55
N ASP A 173 -9.98 13.01 -3.16
CA ASP A 173 -11.00 13.79 -2.43
C ASP A 173 -12.23 12.99 -1.98
N SER A 174 -12.32 11.70 -2.35
CA SER A 174 -13.51 10.87 -2.13
C SER A 174 -13.24 9.76 -1.11
N ASP A 175 -13.42 10.09 0.16
CA ASP A 175 -13.23 9.14 1.25
C ASP A 175 -14.56 8.51 1.64
N ASN A 176 -14.67 7.19 1.48
CA ASN A 176 -15.79 6.43 2.06
C ASN A 176 -15.37 5.66 3.32
N ILE A 177 -14.08 5.70 3.62
CA ILE A 177 -13.39 4.96 4.67
C ILE A 177 -12.39 5.91 5.32
N GLU A 178 -12.43 6.01 6.64
CA GLU A 178 -11.48 6.77 7.44
C GLU A 178 -10.75 5.82 8.39
N LEU A 179 -9.42 5.93 8.44
CA LEU A 179 -8.58 5.24 9.41
C LEU A 179 -7.93 6.28 10.31
N THR A 180 -8.29 6.25 11.59
CA THR A 180 -7.61 7.03 12.63
C THR A 180 -6.57 6.17 13.33
N ILE A 181 -5.36 6.69 13.46
CA ILE A 181 -4.25 6.04 14.17
C ILE A 181 -4.00 6.71 15.52
N SER A 182 -3.49 5.92 16.47
CA SER A 182 -3.00 6.44 17.75
C SER A 182 -1.72 7.27 17.57
N GLU A 183 -1.34 7.99 18.61
CA GLU A 183 -0.08 8.75 18.66
C GLU A 183 1.14 7.87 18.37
N ARG A 184 1.19 6.65 18.94
CA ARG A 184 2.30 5.69 18.73
C ARG A 184 2.42 5.25 17.27
N ALA A 185 1.30 5.01 16.60
CA ALA A 185 1.30 4.68 15.19
C ALA A 185 1.67 5.91 14.33
N ALA A 186 1.22 7.11 14.71
CA ALA A 186 1.60 8.35 14.04
C ALA A 186 3.11 8.62 14.15
N GLU A 187 3.73 8.40 15.31
CA GLU A 187 5.18 8.51 15.48
C GLU A 187 5.97 7.62 14.51
N ILE A 188 5.48 6.40 14.24
CA ILE A 188 6.12 5.48 13.30
C ILE A 188 6.01 6.00 11.86
N VAL A 189 4.84 6.54 11.47
CA VAL A 189 4.66 7.17 10.15
C VAL A 189 5.55 8.41 10.01
N THR A 190 5.60 9.28 11.02
CA THR A 190 6.48 10.46 11.05
C THR A 190 7.95 10.06 10.95
N LYS A 191 8.37 9.03 11.70
CA LYS A 191 9.73 8.49 11.59
C LYS A 191 10.02 7.95 10.20
N SER A 192 9.07 7.25 9.59
CA SER A 192 9.16 6.77 8.21
C SER A 192 9.38 7.93 7.23
N LEU A 193 8.61 9.02 7.36
CA LEU A 193 8.78 10.23 6.54
C LEU A 193 10.14 10.89 6.76
N GLY A 194 10.69 10.83 7.98
CA GLY A 194 12.04 11.31 8.30
C GLY A 194 13.17 10.62 7.54
N HIS A 195 12.92 9.47 6.88
CA HIS A 195 13.88 8.83 5.99
C HIS A 195 13.83 9.37 4.55
N LEU A 196 12.82 10.18 4.19
CA LEU A 196 12.71 10.75 2.86
C LEU A 196 13.68 11.93 2.67
N PRO A 197 14.39 12.01 1.52
CA PRO A 197 15.26 13.14 1.22
C PRO A 197 14.50 14.46 1.21
N GLY A 198 15.01 15.46 1.95
CA GLY A 198 14.43 16.79 1.98
C GLY A 198 13.12 16.92 2.74
N TRP A 199 12.63 15.84 3.39
CA TRP A 199 11.47 15.95 4.27
C TRP A 199 11.82 16.86 5.44
N GLN A 200 11.00 17.90 5.59
CA GLN A 200 10.98 18.74 6.76
C GLN A 200 9.73 18.37 7.53
N GLN A 201 9.84 18.34 8.86
CA GLN A 201 8.68 18.14 9.70
C GLN A 201 7.75 19.35 9.54
N ASP A 202 6.76 19.19 8.68
CA ASP A 202 5.65 20.14 8.54
C ASP A 202 4.61 19.91 9.66
N GLU A 203 3.63 20.81 9.79
CA GLU A 203 2.58 20.75 10.82
C GLU A 203 1.94 19.35 11.01
N ASP A 204 1.41 19.09 12.22
CA ASP A 204 0.83 17.82 12.67
C ASP A 204 0.16 17.02 11.53
N LEU A 205 0.85 15.95 11.09
CA LEU A 205 0.31 15.03 10.09
C LEU A 205 -1.08 14.55 10.54
N PRO A 206 -2.05 14.49 9.62
CA PRO A 206 -3.40 14.10 9.98
C PRO A 206 -3.39 12.67 10.54
N ARG A 207 -3.87 12.52 11.77
CA ARG A 207 -4.05 11.20 12.40
C ARG A 207 -5.18 10.40 11.79
N THR A 208 -6.03 11.03 11.00
CA THR A 208 -7.10 10.37 10.25
C THR A 208 -6.79 10.48 8.77
N VAL A 209 -6.76 9.32 8.10
CA VAL A 209 -6.53 9.24 6.66
C VAL A 209 -7.73 8.61 5.99
N GLY A 210 -8.11 9.19 4.85
CA GLY A 210 -9.20 8.74 4.02
C GLY A 210 -8.77 7.78 2.91
N TYR A 211 -9.65 6.85 2.60
CA TYR A 211 -9.51 5.89 1.50
C TYR A 211 -10.83 5.73 0.75
N GLN A 212 -10.72 5.38 -0.52
CA GLN A 212 -11.86 4.88 -1.29
C GLN A 212 -11.68 3.40 -1.57
N ARG A 213 -12.62 2.56 -1.12
CA ARG A 213 -12.66 1.18 -1.60
C ARG A 213 -13.24 1.12 -3.00
N LEU A 214 -12.49 0.56 -3.95
CA LEU A 214 -12.97 0.27 -5.29
C LEU A 214 -13.47 -1.17 -5.40
N VAL A 215 -14.49 -1.37 -6.24
CA VAL A 215 -14.86 -2.70 -6.72
C VAL A 215 -13.82 -3.12 -7.76
N THR A 216 -13.35 -4.37 -7.66
CA THR A 216 -12.26 -4.89 -8.50
C THR A 216 -12.55 -4.78 -10.00
N ASP A 217 -13.77 -5.14 -10.44
CA ASP A 217 -14.12 -5.12 -11.87
C ASP A 217 -14.06 -3.70 -12.50
N PRO A 218 -14.68 -2.67 -11.90
CA PRO A 218 -14.49 -1.28 -12.33
C PRO A 218 -13.04 -0.81 -12.32
N PHE A 219 -12.26 -1.16 -11.30
CA PHE A 219 -10.83 -0.82 -11.25
C PHE A 219 -10.08 -1.45 -12.43
N LEU A 220 -10.29 -2.73 -12.71
CA LEU A 220 -9.65 -3.37 -13.85
C LEU A 220 -10.16 -2.78 -15.17
N ALA A 221 -11.44 -2.41 -15.27
CA ALA A 221 -11.98 -1.73 -16.46
C ALA A 221 -11.32 -0.37 -16.72
N SER A 222 -10.99 0.41 -15.68
CA SER A 222 -10.21 1.64 -15.86
C SER A 222 -8.76 1.39 -16.29
N MET A 223 -8.27 0.16 -16.16
CA MET A 223 -6.94 -0.28 -16.57
C MET A 223 -6.95 -1.04 -17.91
N GLU A 224 -8.02 -0.95 -18.72
CA GLU A 224 -8.16 -1.76 -19.95
C GLU A 224 -6.98 -1.59 -20.91
N GLY A 225 -6.46 -0.37 -21.06
CA GLY A 225 -5.30 -0.07 -21.91
C GLY A 225 -4.00 -0.78 -21.47
N CYS A 226 -3.93 -1.23 -20.21
CA CYS A 226 -2.80 -1.99 -19.68
C CYS A 226 -2.85 -3.48 -20.05
N PHE A 227 -3.90 -3.95 -20.74
CA PHE A 227 -4.02 -5.33 -21.23
C PHE A 227 -3.94 -5.38 -22.76
N SER A 228 -3.40 -6.48 -23.26
CA SER A 228 -3.37 -6.75 -24.69
C SER A 228 -4.77 -7.13 -25.16
N ASN A 229 -5.14 -6.68 -26.35
CA ASN A 229 -6.35 -7.10 -27.01
C ASN A 229 -6.27 -8.62 -27.25
N GLY A 230 -7.18 -9.39 -26.65
CA GLY A 230 -7.29 -10.81 -26.88
C GLY A 230 -7.98 -11.09 -28.23
N ASN A 231 -7.37 -11.92 -29.06
CA ASN A 231 -8.10 -12.73 -30.04
C ASN A 231 -8.76 -13.92 -29.35
#